data_AF-A0A1Y5S6B9-F1
#
_entry.id   AF-A0A1Y5S6B9-F1
#
_cell.length_a   1.000
_cell.length_b   1.000
_cell.length_c   1.000
_cell.angle_alpha   90.00
_cell.angle_beta   90.00
_cell.angle_gamma   90.00
#
_symmetry.space_group_name_H-M   'P 1'
#
loop_
_entity.id
_entity.type
_entity.pdbx_description
1 polymer ?
#
loop_
_entity_poly.entity_id
_entity_poly.type
_entity_poly.pdbx_seq_one_letter_code
_entity_poly.pdbx_strand_id
1 'polypeptide(L)'
;MKPVRLAAKAGLIACALALSGLALSGLAPPGGALAQGTTPQERFWILWEHIEQVGTDCPGGKNCETRRSYTSRLFEPADREGVYRLFGLLDLHAAKRGQAAEHPEAPRICQHNDPEVMLGFDPERLRLSEKIDALAGLPGVYVNLRGLKAPEGYEGDFGGKLQAAFESRFRNAGIRLLSKEEVERTPGQPKLNVYFSRTNPDTGCWFSVFASLSQTVLLTRDIRTKLVAGTWAMSSGRSASNPDIGEYDAILRVADAFVRDYLKANPGAGGGG
;
A
#
# COMPACT_ATOMS: atom_id res chain seq x y z
N MET A 1 -45.95 -22.51 38.27
CA MET A 1 -44.85 -23.46 37.99
C MET A 1 -43.57 -22.68 37.70
N LYS A 2 -42.43 -23.26 38.11
CA LYS A 2 -41.14 -22.61 38.47
C LYS A 2 -40.46 -21.77 37.37
N PRO A 3 -39.69 -20.72 37.74
CA PRO A 3 -38.70 -20.08 36.88
C PRO A 3 -37.36 -20.83 36.91
N VAL A 4 -36.67 -20.92 35.77
CA VAL A 4 -35.28 -21.42 35.69
C VAL A 4 -34.34 -20.22 35.53
N ARG A 5 -33.52 -19.99 36.55
CA ARG A 5 -32.34 -19.11 36.50
C ARG A 5 -31.14 -19.94 36.05
N LEU A 6 -30.36 -19.44 35.10
CA LEU A 6 -29.01 -19.94 34.80
C LEU A 6 -28.00 -18.83 35.09
N ALA A 7 -27.23 -19.06 36.15
CA ALA A 7 -26.05 -18.29 36.52
C ALA A 7 -24.82 -18.97 35.90
N ALA A 8 -24.01 -18.22 35.15
CA ALA A 8 -22.70 -18.68 34.68
C ALA A 8 -21.61 -18.03 35.55
N LYS A 9 -20.77 -18.89 36.14
CA LYS A 9 -19.70 -18.58 37.08
C LYS A 9 -18.47 -18.02 36.35
N ALA A 10 -17.84 -17.02 36.97
CA ALA A 10 -16.49 -16.56 36.66
C ALA A 10 -15.46 -17.59 37.12
N GLY A 11 -14.48 -17.89 36.27
CA GLY A 11 -13.31 -18.69 36.58
C GLY A 11 -12.05 -17.84 36.55
N LEU A 12 -11.51 -17.53 37.73
CA LEU A 12 -10.12 -17.11 37.92
C LEU A 12 -9.24 -18.36 37.81
N ILE A 13 -8.18 -18.31 37.00
CA ILE A 13 -7.02 -19.19 37.17
C ILE A 13 -5.77 -18.30 37.16
N ALA A 14 -5.23 -18.09 38.36
CA ALA A 14 -3.85 -17.70 38.57
C ALA A 14 -3.04 -18.98 38.79
N CYS A 15 -1.92 -19.12 38.09
CA CYS A 15 -0.90 -20.10 38.43
C CYS A 15 0.47 -19.42 38.30
N ALA A 16 1.12 -19.27 39.45
CA ALA A 16 2.50 -18.85 39.61
C ALA A 16 3.36 -20.07 39.98
N LEU A 17 4.69 -19.88 39.93
CA LEU A 17 5.80 -20.78 40.32
C LEU A 17 6.33 -21.64 39.15
N ALA A 18 7.64 -21.83 38.93
CA ALA A 18 8.83 -21.57 39.75
C ALA A 18 10.10 -21.40 38.88
N LEU A 19 11.08 -20.70 39.44
CA LEU A 19 12.50 -20.74 39.06
C LEU A 19 13.13 -22.11 39.39
N SER A 20 14.04 -22.58 38.53
CA SER A 20 15.29 -23.35 38.78
C SER A 20 15.84 -23.71 37.37
N GLY A 21 17.01 -23.30 36.89
CA GLY A 21 18.32 -23.38 37.52
C GLY A 21 18.94 -24.75 37.21
N LEU A 22 19.63 -24.93 36.08
CA LEU A 22 20.59 -26.03 35.86
C LEU A 22 21.47 -25.85 34.61
N ALA A 23 22.78 -25.83 34.89
CA ALA A 23 23.92 -26.37 34.15
C ALA A 23 24.20 -25.98 32.68
N LEU A 24 25.30 -25.25 32.53
CA LEU A 24 26.21 -25.30 31.38
C LEU A 24 26.59 -26.75 31.06
N SER A 25 26.49 -27.13 29.79
CA SER A 25 27.29 -28.18 29.18
C SER A 25 27.59 -27.77 27.74
N GLY A 26 28.87 -27.55 27.47
CA GLY A 26 29.37 -27.17 26.16
C GLY A 26 29.12 -28.30 25.15
N LEU A 27 28.29 -28.03 24.16
CA LEU A 27 28.25 -28.77 22.91
C LEU A 27 29.03 -27.95 21.88
N ALA A 28 30.12 -28.52 21.40
CA ALA A 28 30.83 -28.02 20.25
C ALA A 28 29.85 -27.88 19.07
N PRO A 29 29.91 -26.79 18.29
CA PRO A 29 29.07 -26.65 17.12
C PRO A 29 29.43 -27.77 16.12
N PRO A 30 28.46 -28.55 15.61
CA PRO A 30 28.70 -29.44 14.49
C PRO A 30 29.17 -28.59 13.31
N GLY A 31 30.23 -29.08 12.65
CA GLY A 31 30.97 -28.38 11.61
C GLY A 31 30.07 -27.67 10.62
N GLY A 32 30.42 -26.41 10.36
CA GLY A 32 29.80 -25.61 9.32
C GLY A 32 29.83 -26.38 8.01
N ALA A 33 28.65 -26.76 7.53
CA ALA A 33 28.44 -27.03 6.12
C ALA A 33 28.78 -25.72 5.40
N LEU A 34 29.99 -25.66 4.82
CA LEU A 34 30.35 -24.61 3.89
C LEU A 34 29.25 -24.57 2.83
N ALA A 35 28.53 -23.45 2.79
CA ALA A 35 27.58 -23.17 1.73
C ALA A 35 28.29 -23.45 0.40
N GLN A 36 27.81 -24.46 -0.32
CA GLN A 36 28.25 -24.74 -1.68
C GLN A 36 27.97 -23.46 -2.46
N GLY A 37 29.02 -22.70 -2.75
CA GLY A 37 28.91 -21.50 -3.57
C GLY A 37 28.29 -21.93 -4.90
N THR A 38 27.08 -21.46 -5.18
CA THR A 38 26.45 -21.64 -6.47
C THR A 38 27.33 -20.93 -7.49
N THR A 39 28.11 -21.69 -8.24
CA THR A 39 28.82 -21.15 -9.41
C THR A 39 27.79 -20.54 -10.35
N PRO A 40 27.94 -19.28 -10.76
CA PRO A 40 27.03 -18.64 -11.70
C PRO A 40 26.88 -19.50 -12.95
N GLN A 41 25.64 -19.84 -13.30
CA GLN A 41 25.35 -20.54 -14.55
C GLN A 41 25.12 -19.50 -15.65
N GLU A 42 26.08 -19.35 -16.55
CA GLU A 42 25.96 -18.51 -17.73
C GLU A 42 25.21 -19.27 -18.84
N ARG A 43 24.28 -18.61 -19.51
CA ARG A 43 23.55 -19.17 -20.67
C ARG A 43 23.60 -18.16 -21.80
N PHE A 44 23.94 -18.63 -23.00
CA PHE A 44 23.94 -17.82 -24.21
C PHE A 44 22.68 -18.11 -25.01
N TRP A 45 22.01 -17.06 -25.47
CA TRP A 45 20.84 -17.15 -26.32
C TRP A 45 21.11 -16.42 -27.62
N ILE A 46 20.75 -17.04 -28.73
CA ILE A 46 20.70 -16.35 -30.02
C ILE A 46 19.25 -15.92 -30.23
N LEU A 47 19.04 -14.62 -30.31
CA LEU A 47 17.77 -14.02 -30.65
C LEU A 47 17.78 -13.61 -32.12
N TRP A 48 16.81 -14.09 -32.88
CA TRP A 48 16.57 -13.65 -34.24
C TRP A 48 15.25 -12.87 -34.30
N GLU A 49 15.31 -11.63 -34.74
CA GLU A 49 14.15 -10.78 -35.02
C GLU A 49 13.85 -10.83 -36.53
N HIS A 50 12.62 -11.19 -36.87
CA HIS A 50 12.09 -11.11 -38.22
C HIS A 50 11.10 -9.95 -38.29
N ILE A 51 11.41 -8.97 -39.13
CA ILE A 51 10.59 -7.78 -39.35
C ILE A 51 9.91 -7.92 -40.70
N GLU A 52 8.58 -7.95 -40.70
CA GLU A 52 7.75 -8.03 -41.89
C GLU A 52 6.88 -6.77 -41.99
N GLN A 53 6.79 -6.18 -43.17
CA GLN A 53 5.85 -5.11 -43.44
C GLN A 53 4.63 -5.69 -44.15
N VAL A 54 3.46 -5.59 -43.53
CA VAL A 54 2.21 -6.19 -44.00
C VAL A 54 1.22 -5.07 -44.31
N GLY A 55 0.62 -5.11 -45.52
CA GLY A 55 -0.39 -4.15 -45.95
C GLY A 55 -0.17 -3.63 -47.37
N THR A 56 -0.81 -2.51 -47.71
CA THR A 56 -0.62 -1.83 -49.00
C THR A 56 0.32 -0.63 -48.86
N ASP A 57 1.10 -0.36 -49.91
CA ASP A 57 1.98 0.82 -50.05
C ASP A 57 3.14 0.91 -49.05
N CYS A 58 3.67 -0.22 -48.59
CA CYS A 58 4.86 -0.26 -47.72
C CYS A 58 6.13 0.27 -48.43
N PRO A 59 7.02 1.01 -47.72
CA PRO A 59 7.11 1.21 -46.26
C PRO A 59 6.37 2.45 -45.70
N GLY A 60 5.81 3.32 -46.56
CA GLY A 60 5.26 4.64 -46.15
C GLY A 60 3.74 4.74 -46.19
N GLY A 61 3.06 3.67 -46.59
CA GLY A 61 1.61 3.61 -46.77
C GLY A 61 0.86 3.70 -45.45
N LYS A 62 -0.32 4.32 -45.48
CA LYS A 62 -1.21 4.43 -44.32
C LYS A 62 -1.65 3.07 -43.75
N ASN A 63 -1.64 2.04 -44.59
CA ASN A 63 -2.01 0.68 -44.21
C ASN A 63 -0.78 -0.24 -44.05
N CYS A 64 0.44 0.31 -44.01
CA CYS A 64 1.63 -0.50 -43.81
C CYS A 64 1.88 -0.74 -42.32
N GLU A 65 1.64 -1.96 -41.87
CA GLU A 65 1.92 -2.39 -40.50
C GLU A 65 3.29 -3.09 -40.45
N THR A 66 4.12 -2.75 -39.47
CA THR A 66 5.35 -3.50 -39.20
C THR A 66 5.07 -4.60 -38.16
N ARG A 67 5.13 -5.85 -38.57
CA ARG A 67 5.07 -7.02 -37.69
C ARG A 67 6.48 -7.48 -37.34
N ARG A 68 6.68 -7.81 -36.07
CA ARG A 68 7.94 -8.35 -35.57
C ARG A 68 7.67 -9.71 -34.97
N SER A 69 8.46 -10.71 -35.34
CA SER A 69 8.46 -12.01 -34.68
C SER A 69 9.86 -12.36 -34.20
N TYR A 70 9.94 -13.07 -33.08
CA TYR A 70 11.20 -13.40 -32.43
C TYR A 70 11.33 -14.91 -32.30
N THR A 71 12.50 -15.42 -32.64
CA THR A 71 12.88 -16.80 -32.34
C THR A 71 14.12 -16.79 -31.46
N SER A 72 14.04 -17.43 -30.30
CA SER A 72 15.18 -17.63 -29.40
C SER A 72 15.64 -19.08 -29.45
N ARG A 73 16.95 -19.29 -29.58
CA ARG A 73 17.58 -20.61 -29.45
C ARG A 73 18.62 -20.57 -28.32
N LEU A 74 18.55 -21.54 -27.43
CA LEU A 74 19.60 -21.75 -26.43
C LEU A 74 20.85 -22.20 -27.17
N PHE A 75 21.94 -21.49 -26.97
CA PHE A 75 23.25 -21.89 -27.45
C PHE A 75 23.91 -22.69 -26.32
N GLU A 76 23.82 -24.01 -26.40
CA GLU A 76 24.45 -24.90 -25.42
C GLU A 76 25.98 -24.76 -25.52
N PRO A 77 26.67 -24.44 -24.41
CA PRO A 77 28.08 -24.12 -24.47
C PRO A 77 28.91 -25.41 -24.55
N ALA A 78 29.23 -25.85 -25.77
CA ALA A 78 30.35 -26.77 -25.97
C ALA A 78 31.70 -26.03 -25.82
N ASP A 79 31.74 -24.71 -26.07
CA ASP A 79 32.92 -23.86 -25.94
C ASP A 79 32.56 -22.40 -25.64
N ARG A 80 32.71 -22.00 -24.37
CA ARG A 80 32.49 -20.63 -23.91
C ARG A 80 33.49 -19.64 -24.52
N GLU A 81 34.73 -20.06 -24.74
CA GLU A 81 35.76 -19.19 -25.33
C GLU A 81 35.43 -18.86 -26.78
N GLY A 82 34.89 -19.82 -27.52
CA GLY A 82 34.38 -19.62 -28.88
C GLY A 82 33.31 -18.53 -28.96
N VAL A 83 32.39 -18.50 -27.99
CA VAL A 83 31.32 -17.48 -27.93
C VAL A 83 31.89 -16.09 -27.65
N TYR A 84 32.80 -15.94 -26.68
CA TYR A 84 33.43 -14.65 -26.42
C TYR A 84 34.29 -14.16 -27.59
N ARG A 85 34.99 -15.08 -28.27
CA ARG A 85 35.74 -14.75 -29.47
C ARG A 85 34.80 -14.26 -30.58
N LEU A 86 33.65 -14.91 -30.76
CA LEU A 86 32.65 -14.46 -31.73
C LEU A 86 32.16 -13.04 -31.41
N PHE A 87 31.80 -12.75 -30.15
CA PHE A 87 31.39 -11.38 -29.75
C PHE A 87 32.50 -10.35 -29.99
N GLY A 88 33.74 -10.66 -29.62
CA GLY A 88 34.86 -9.76 -29.89
C GLY A 88 35.07 -9.49 -31.39
N LEU A 89 34.86 -10.50 -32.25
CA LEU A 89 34.91 -10.31 -33.71
C LEU A 89 33.76 -9.42 -34.22
N LEU A 90 32.56 -9.60 -33.68
CA LEU A 90 31.39 -8.78 -34.04
C LEU A 90 31.60 -7.31 -33.62
N ASP A 91 32.12 -7.07 -32.42
CA ASP A 91 32.39 -5.72 -31.91
C ASP A 91 33.47 -5.02 -32.74
N LEU A 92 34.55 -5.72 -33.10
CA LEU A 92 35.57 -5.20 -34.00
C LEU A 92 34.99 -4.85 -35.38
N HIS A 93 34.06 -5.65 -35.89
CA HIS A 93 33.41 -5.39 -37.16
C HIS A 93 32.43 -4.20 -37.08
N ALA A 94 31.71 -4.05 -35.97
CA ALA A 94 30.85 -2.89 -35.70
C ALA A 94 31.69 -1.60 -35.62
N ALA A 95 32.78 -1.62 -34.85
CA ALA A 95 33.70 -0.49 -34.71
C ALA A 95 34.31 -0.06 -36.06
N LYS A 96 34.73 -1.01 -36.90
CA LYS A 96 35.24 -0.72 -38.26
C LYS A 96 34.21 -0.03 -39.16
N ARG A 97 32.91 -0.24 -38.91
CA ARG A 97 31.80 0.42 -39.62
C ARG A 97 31.32 1.70 -38.93
N GLY A 98 31.97 2.15 -37.86
CA GLY A 98 31.53 3.30 -37.07
C GLY A 98 30.21 3.06 -36.32
N GLN A 99 29.86 1.79 -36.06
CA GLN A 99 28.66 1.41 -35.33
C GLN A 99 29.00 1.09 -33.87
N ALA A 100 28.05 1.29 -32.97
CA ALA A 100 28.16 0.83 -31.59
C ALA A 100 28.14 -0.70 -31.53
N ALA A 101 28.83 -1.28 -30.54
CA ALA A 101 28.84 -2.72 -30.28
C ALA A 101 27.42 -3.25 -30.05
N GLU A 102 26.62 -2.50 -29.28
CA GLU A 102 25.19 -2.73 -29.16
C GLU A 102 24.42 -1.78 -30.09
N HIS A 103 23.59 -2.36 -30.97
CA HIS A 103 22.81 -1.56 -31.91
C HIS A 103 21.72 -0.76 -31.17
N PRO A 104 21.47 0.53 -31.48
CA PRO A 104 20.46 1.33 -30.79
C PRO A 104 19.03 0.79 -30.92
N GLU A 105 18.77 -0.01 -31.95
CA GLU A 105 17.48 -0.69 -32.17
C GLU A 105 17.44 -2.12 -31.59
N ALA A 106 18.47 -2.56 -30.86
CA ALA A 106 18.48 -3.88 -30.24
C ALA A 106 17.24 -4.05 -29.33
N PRO A 107 16.52 -5.18 -29.43
CA PRO A 107 15.33 -5.40 -28.64
C PRO A 107 15.69 -5.44 -27.15
N ARG A 108 15.05 -4.58 -26.36
CA ARG A 108 15.16 -4.64 -24.90
C ARG A 108 14.31 -5.80 -24.42
N ILE A 109 14.95 -6.91 -24.06
CA ILE A 109 14.26 -8.04 -23.44
C ILE A 109 13.74 -7.55 -22.08
N CYS A 110 12.42 -7.39 -21.94
CA CYS A 110 11.80 -7.08 -20.66
C CYS A 110 12.15 -8.20 -19.69
N GLN A 111 13.03 -7.93 -18.74
CA GLN A 111 13.29 -8.87 -17.66
C GLN A 111 11.98 -8.98 -16.89
N HIS A 112 11.45 -10.21 -16.74
CA HIS A 112 10.17 -10.45 -16.04
C HIS A 112 10.21 -10.08 -14.54
N ASN A 113 11.27 -9.39 -14.09
CA ASN A 113 11.49 -8.88 -12.74
C ASN A 113 11.53 -7.34 -12.68
N ASP A 114 10.97 -6.63 -13.68
CA ASP A 114 11.04 -5.16 -13.76
C ASP A 114 10.71 -4.44 -12.43
N PRO A 115 9.71 -4.83 -11.60
CA PRO A 115 9.48 -4.17 -10.32
C PRO A 115 10.62 -4.37 -9.32
N GLU A 116 11.18 -5.58 -9.21
CA GLU A 116 12.26 -5.89 -8.26
C GLU A 116 13.58 -5.24 -8.69
N VAL A 117 13.85 -5.20 -9.99
CA VAL A 117 15.04 -4.53 -10.55
C VAL A 117 14.91 -3.00 -10.48
N MET A 118 13.70 -2.43 -10.70
CA MET A 118 13.49 -0.98 -10.62
C MET A 118 13.34 -0.45 -9.18
N LEU A 119 12.65 -1.17 -8.30
CA LEU A 119 12.37 -0.74 -6.93
C LEU A 119 13.43 -1.23 -5.93
N GLY A 120 14.24 -2.22 -6.30
CA GLY A 120 15.19 -2.88 -5.39
C GLY A 120 14.53 -3.84 -4.39
N PHE A 121 13.24 -4.14 -4.54
CA PHE A 121 12.50 -5.12 -3.74
C PHE A 121 11.26 -5.64 -4.49
N ASP A 122 10.80 -6.84 -4.11
CA ASP A 122 9.53 -7.41 -4.59
C ASP A 122 8.36 -6.90 -3.73
N PRO A 123 7.44 -6.07 -4.27
CA PRO A 123 6.33 -5.51 -3.51
C PRO A 123 5.33 -6.58 -3.04
N GLU A 124 5.26 -7.75 -3.69
CA GLU A 124 4.37 -8.84 -3.27
C GLU A 124 4.92 -9.63 -2.07
N ARG A 125 6.23 -9.51 -1.78
CA ARG A 125 6.87 -10.10 -0.59
C ARG A 125 6.80 -9.22 0.65
N LEU A 126 6.35 -7.97 0.51
CA LEU A 126 6.14 -7.11 1.67
C LEU A 126 5.04 -7.69 2.56
N ARG A 127 5.28 -7.68 3.87
CA ARG A 127 4.26 -8.07 4.83
C ARG A 127 3.11 -7.07 4.78
N LEU A 128 1.89 -7.57 4.83
CA LEU A 128 0.72 -6.72 5.00
C LEU A 128 0.84 -5.96 6.32
N SER A 129 0.75 -4.65 6.25
CA SER A 129 0.78 -3.76 7.41
C SER A 129 -0.53 -3.82 8.19
N GLU A 130 -0.46 -3.44 9.46
CA GLU A 130 -1.66 -3.23 10.25
C GLU A 130 -2.37 -1.95 9.79
N LYS A 131 -3.69 -1.88 9.95
CA LYS A 131 -4.48 -0.72 9.50
C LYS A 131 -4.00 0.61 10.07
N ILE A 132 -3.40 0.58 11.25
CA ILE A 132 -2.92 1.77 11.95
C ILE A 132 -1.63 2.33 11.32
N ASP A 133 -0.84 1.50 10.66
CA ASP A 133 0.43 1.89 10.04
C ASP A 133 0.19 2.87 8.88
N ALA A 134 -1.00 2.85 8.28
CA ALA A 134 -1.41 3.80 7.25
C ALA A 134 -1.49 5.26 7.73
N LEU A 135 -1.50 5.49 9.06
CA LEU A 135 -1.50 6.82 9.68
C LEU A 135 -0.10 7.33 10.02
N ALA A 136 0.93 6.49 9.91
CA ALA A 136 2.29 6.85 10.27
C ALA A 136 2.88 7.87 9.29
N GLY A 137 3.53 8.91 9.82
CA GLY A 137 4.26 9.90 9.04
C GLY A 137 3.41 10.85 8.21
N LEU A 138 2.08 10.88 8.39
CA LEU A 138 1.23 11.82 7.67
C LEU A 138 1.54 13.26 8.09
N PRO A 139 1.89 14.15 7.15
CA PRO A 139 2.24 15.54 7.46
C PRO A 139 1.02 16.40 7.87
N GLY A 140 -0.18 15.89 7.60
CA GLY A 140 -1.45 16.51 7.94
C GLY A 140 -2.59 15.79 7.24
N VAL A 141 -3.83 16.21 7.52
CA VAL A 141 -5.05 15.63 6.93
C VAL A 141 -6.00 16.74 6.51
N TYR A 142 -6.66 16.56 5.37
CA TYR A 142 -7.79 17.41 4.99
C TYR A 142 -9.10 16.79 5.48
N VAL A 143 -9.94 17.61 6.11
CA VAL A 143 -11.31 17.25 6.50
C VAL A 143 -12.21 18.47 6.32
N ASN A 144 -13.41 18.27 5.77
CA ASN A 144 -14.41 19.32 5.60
C ASN A 144 -15.80 18.80 5.93
N LEU A 145 -16.35 19.28 7.06
CA LEU A 145 -17.67 18.90 7.57
C LEU A 145 -18.72 19.99 7.39
N ARG A 146 -18.36 21.15 6.82
CA ARG A 146 -19.27 22.30 6.70
C ARG A 146 -20.50 21.99 5.84
N GLY A 147 -20.37 21.05 4.90
CA GLY A 147 -21.48 20.59 4.05
C GLY A 147 -22.31 19.44 4.63
N LEU A 148 -22.04 18.99 5.86
CA LEU A 148 -22.75 17.86 6.45
C LEU A 148 -24.18 18.26 6.82
N LYS A 149 -25.17 17.47 6.38
CA LYS A 149 -26.58 17.74 6.66
C LYS A 149 -26.88 17.56 8.14
N ALA A 150 -27.57 18.52 8.73
CA ALA A 150 -27.97 18.46 10.13
C ALA A 150 -29.04 17.38 10.40
N PRO A 151 -29.11 16.85 11.64
CA PRO A 151 -30.27 16.11 12.13
C PRO A 151 -31.55 16.95 12.05
N GLU A 152 -32.70 16.28 12.08
CA GLU A 152 -33.99 16.96 12.09
C GLU A 152 -34.18 17.77 13.38
N GLY A 153 -34.77 18.97 13.26
CA GLY A 153 -34.98 19.88 14.39
C GLY A 153 -33.71 20.56 14.91
N TYR A 154 -32.55 20.36 14.28
CA TYR A 154 -31.33 21.06 14.66
C TYR A 154 -31.34 22.50 14.12
N GLU A 155 -31.29 23.47 15.03
CA GLU A 155 -31.23 24.89 14.69
C GLU A 155 -29.77 25.39 14.56
N GLY A 156 -29.47 26.06 13.44
CA GLY A 156 -28.18 26.71 13.17
C GLY A 156 -27.18 25.88 12.34
N ASP A 157 -25.92 26.33 12.34
CA ASP A 157 -24.86 25.74 11.51
C ASP A 157 -24.25 24.47 12.15
N PHE A 158 -24.86 23.32 11.85
CA PHE A 158 -24.39 22.01 12.31
C PHE A 158 -22.98 21.67 11.79
N GLY A 159 -22.77 21.83 10.48
CA GLY A 159 -21.52 21.51 9.82
C GLY A 159 -20.36 22.39 10.31
N GLY A 160 -20.60 23.69 10.47
CA GLY A 160 -19.61 24.63 11.02
C GLY A 160 -19.24 24.33 12.48
N LYS A 161 -20.21 23.99 13.33
CA LYS A 161 -19.95 23.58 14.72
C LYS A 161 -19.15 22.26 14.79
N LEU A 162 -19.44 21.29 13.92
CA LEU A 162 -18.65 20.06 13.82
C LEU A 162 -17.24 20.33 13.32
N GLN A 163 -17.10 21.16 12.28
CA GLN A 163 -15.81 21.54 11.73
C GLN A 163 -14.92 22.20 12.80
N ALA A 164 -15.45 23.17 13.55
CA ALA A 164 -14.71 23.83 14.63
C ALA A 164 -14.30 22.84 15.74
N ALA A 165 -15.17 21.87 16.05
CA ALA A 165 -14.89 20.84 17.04
C ALA A 165 -13.82 19.83 16.58
N PHE A 166 -13.78 19.49 15.29
CA PHE A 166 -12.71 18.69 14.68
C PHE A 166 -11.38 19.46 14.68
N GLU A 167 -11.41 20.73 14.25
CA GLU A 167 -10.24 21.62 14.25
C GLU A 167 -9.62 21.75 15.64
N SER A 168 -10.44 21.92 16.68
CA SER A 168 -9.98 21.97 18.06
C SER A 168 -9.30 20.68 18.49
N ARG A 169 -9.92 19.52 18.25
CA ARG A 169 -9.36 18.21 18.60
C ARG A 169 -8.04 17.91 17.88
N PHE A 170 -7.99 18.17 16.58
CA PHE A 170 -6.81 17.90 15.76
C PHE A 170 -5.65 18.81 16.19
N ARG A 171 -5.91 20.10 16.38
CA ARG A 171 -4.92 21.05 16.89
C ARG A 171 -4.38 20.66 18.27
N ASN A 172 -5.26 20.27 19.20
CA ASN A 172 -4.85 19.85 20.55
C ASN A 172 -4.02 18.55 20.54
N ALA A 173 -4.17 17.72 19.50
CA ALA A 173 -3.40 16.51 19.30
C ALA A 173 -2.14 16.71 18.43
N GLY A 174 -1.83 17.94 18.02
CA GLY A 174 -0.71 18.23 17.12
C GLY A 174 -0.91 17.77 15.67
N ILE A 175 -2.14 17.41 15.29
CA ILE A 175 -2.46 16.98 13.93
C ILE A 175 -2.74 18.21 13.07
N ARG A 176 -1.89 18.43 12.07
CA ARG A 176 -2.05 19.54 11.13
C ARG A 176 -3.25 19.31 10.21
N LEU A 177 -4.14 20.31 10.15
CA LEU A 177 -5.21 20.35 9.15
C LEU A 177 -4.72 21.04 7.88
N LEU A 178 -4.88 20.37 6.75
CA LEU A 178 -4.47 20.86 5.45
C LEU A 178 -5.59 21.68 4.80
N SER A 179 -5.22 22.70 4.05
CA SER A 179 -6.15 23.33 3.09
C SER A 179 -6.45 22.39 1.92
N LYS A 180 -7.44 22.75 1.10
CA LYS A 180 -7.76 22.02 -0.13
C LYS A 180 -6.57 22.02 -1.09
N GLU A 181 -5.88 23.14 -1.22
CA GLU A 181 -4.73 23.30 -2.11
C GLU A 181 -3.50 22.56 -1.58
N GLU A 182 -3.32 22.55 -0.25
CA GLU A 182 -2.21 21.85 0.41
C GLU A 182 -2.34 20.33 0.26
N VAL A 183 -3.54 19.77 0.43
CA VAL A 183 -3.73 18.31 0.33
C VAL A 183 -3.47 17.79 -1.09
N GLU A 184 -3.79 18.57 -2.13
CA GLU A 184 -3.49 18.19 -3.52
C GLU A 184 -1.99 18.07 -3.80
N ARG A 185 -1.17 18.84 -3.09
CA ARG A 185 0.30 18.82 -3.19
C ARG A 185 0.96 17.88 -2.18
N THR A 186 0.20 17.36 -1.23
CA THR A 186 0.72 16.48 -0.18
C THR A 186 0.83 15.05 -0.71
N PRO A 187 1.98 14.36 -0.53
CA PRO A 187 2.11 12.95 -0.87
C PRO A 187 0.98 12.10 -0.28
N GLY A 188 0.39 11.22 -1.09
CA GLY A 188 -0.75 10.40 -0.68
C GLY A 188 -2.09 11.14 -0.62
N GLN A 189 -2.13 12.47 -0.65
CA GLN A 189 -3.35 13.30 -0.58
C GLN A 189 -4.34 12.85 0.53
N PRO A 190 -3.92 12.83 1.81
CA PRO A 190 -4.72 12.29 2.91
C PRO A 190 -6.00 13.10 3.15
N LYS A 191 -7.15 12.50 2.84
CA LYS A 191 -8.49 13.11 2.98
C LYS A 191 -9.36 12.27 3.91
N LEU A 192 -9.74 12.81 5.05
CA LEU A 192 -10.68 12.18 5.97
C LEU A 192 -12.12 12.57 5.56
N ASN A 193 -12.86 11.59 5.04
CA ASN A 193 -14.24 11.75 4.65
C ASN A 193 -15.16 11.20 5.75
N VAL A 194 -16.20 11.96 6.09
CA VAL A 194 -17.22 11.54 7.07
C VAL A 194 -18.58 11.52 6.37
N TYR A 195 -19.20 10.35 6.40
CA TYR A 195 -20.52 10.07 5.88
C TYR A 195 -21.48 9.91 7.05
N PHE A 196 -22.63 10.59 6.97
CA PHE A 196 -23.62 10.61 8.04
C PHE A 196 -25.01 10.38 7.46
N SER A 197 -25.69 9.35 7.97
CA SER A 197 -27.11 9.13 7.76
C SER A 197 -27.86 9.52 9.04
N ARG A 198 -28.75 10.50 8.95
CA ARG A 198 -29.57 10.94 10.09
C ARG A 198 -30.62 9.90 10.51
N THR A 199 -31.08 10.01 11.76
CA THR A 199 -32.21 9.22 12.26
C THR A 199 -33.45 9.49 11.42
N ASN A 200 -34.21 8.43 11.12
CA ASN A 200 -35.50 8.52 10.48
C ASN A 200 -36.58 7.91 11.40
N PRO A 201 -37.39 8.76 12.07
CA PRO A 201 -38.41 8.28 12.99
C PRO A 201 -39.52 7.49 12.27
N ASP A 202 -39.83 7.82 11.02
CA ASP A 202 -40.90 7.16 10.24
C ASP A 202 -40.55 5.70 9.93
N THR A 203 -39.26 5.41 9.71
CA THR A 203 -38.79 4.05 9.41
C THR A 203 -38.23 3.32 10.64
N GLY A 204 -38.10 3.99 11.78
CA GLY A 204 -37.41 3.46 12.96
C GLY A 204 -35.90 3.22 12.75
N CYS A 205 -35.32 3.77 11.68
CA CYS A 205 -33.89 3.62 11.40
C CYS A 205 -33.09 4.63 12.21
N TRP A 206 -32.21 4.14 13.06
CA TRP A 206 -31.26 4.97 13.78
C TRP A 206 -30.17 5.50 12.85
N PHE A 207 -29.62 6.65 13.21
CA PHE A 207 -28.51 7.24 12.48
C PHE A 207 -27.28 6.32 12.41
N SER A 208 -26.43 6.56 11.42
CA SER A 208 -25.11 5.93 11.33
C SER A 208 -24.08 6.94 10.85
N VAL A 209 -22.84 6.74 11.30
CA VAL A 209 -21.68 7.52 10.91
C VAL A 209 -20.64 6.55 10.38
N PHE A 210 -20.12 6.80 9.19
CA PHE A 210 -18.98 6.08 8.64
C PHE A 210 -17.91 7.10 8.27
N ALA A 211 -16.66 6.83 8.62
CA ALA A 211 -15.55 7.67 8.26
C ALA A 211 -14.43 6.85 7.62
N SER A 212 -13.75 7.45 6.64
CA SER A 212 -12.66 6.81 5.91
C SER A 212 -11.59 7.83 5.56
N LEU A 213 -10.33 7.51 5.91
CA LEU A 213 -9.16 8.22 5.40
C LEU A 213 -8.81 7.64 4.03
N SER A 214 -9.07 8.43 2.99
CA SER A 214 -8.67 8.10 1.63
C SER A 214 -7.26 8.62 1.37
N GLN A 215 -6.45 7.78 0.75
CA GLN A 215 -5.09 8.10 0.30
C GLN A 215 -4.86 7.55 -1.09
N THR A 216 -3.86 8.08 -1.78
CA THR A 216 -3.39 7.53 -3.04
C THR A 216 -2.44 6.36 -2.78
N VAL A 217 -2.71 5.23 -3.42
CA VAL A 217 -1.95 3.98 -3.28
C VAL A 217 -1.54 3.43 -4.64
N LEU A 218 -0.52 2.56 -4.64
CA LEU A 218 -0.11 1.78 -5.80
C LEU A 218 -0.50 0.31 -5.59
N LEU A 219 -0.90 -0.39 -6.65
CA LEU A 219 -1.17 -1.82 -6.57
C LEU A 219 0.13 -2.62 -6.67
N THR A 220 0.34 -3.59 -5.80
CA THR A 220 1.54 -4.45 -5.84
C THR A 220 1.62 -5.28 -7.13
N ARG A 221 0.46 -5.74 -7.65
CA ARG A 221 0.34 -6.48 -8.92
C ARG A 221 0.73 -5.65 -10.15
N ASP A 222 0.46 -4.34 -10.14
CA ASP A 222 0.88 -3.41 -11.19
C ASP A 222 1.13 -2.03 -10.58
N ILE A 223 2.40 -1.75 -10.26
CA ILE A 223 2.85 -0.52 -9.60
C ILE A 223 2.62 0.75 -10.44
N ARG A 224 2.29 0.61 -11.73
CA ARG A 224 1.91 1.74 -12.60
C ARG A 224 0.46 2.15 -12.38
N THR A 225 -0.34 1.31 -11.71
CA THR A 225 -1.72 1.62 -11.34
C THR A 225 -1.75 2.40 -10.04
N LYS A 226 -2.04 3.69 -10.15
CA LYS A 226 -2.23 4.63 -9.03
C LYS A 226 -3.71 4.92 -8.83
N LEU A 227 -4.22 4.70 -7.63
CA LEU A 227 -5.65 4.87 -7.32
C LEU A 227 -5.87 5.46 -5.93
N VAL A 228 -7.08 5.95 -5.66
CA VAL A 228 -7.49 6.43 -4.32
C VAL A 228 -8.21 5.30 -3.59
N ALA A 229 -7.76 4.97 -2.38
CA ALA A 229 -8.34 3.92 -1.55
C ALA A 229 -8.50 4.36 -0.08
N GLY A 230 -9.49 3.79 0.60
CA GLY A 230 -9.63 3.92 2.06
C GLY A 230 -8.54 3.11 2.77
N THR A 231 -7.71 3.77 3.56
CA THR A 231 -6.56 3.15 4.25
C THR A 231 -6.76 3.07 5.76
N TRP A 232 -7.65 3.89 6.31
CA TRP A 232 -8.18 3.78 7.67
C TRP A 232 -9.68 4.04 7.61
N ALA A 233 -10.46 3.35 8.43
CA ALA A 233 -11.90 3.58 8.50
C ALA A 233 -12.47 3.21 9.85
N MET A 234 -13.60 3.82 10.18
CA MET A 234 -14.41 3.45 11.34
C MET A 234 -15.88 3.70 11.11
N SER A 235 -16.70 3.03 11.91
CA SER A 235 -18.13 3.30 12.01
C SER A 235 -18.48 3.69 13.44
N SER A 236 -19.44 4.60 13.57
CA SER A 236 -20.04 5.04 14.82
C SER A 236 -21.55 5.14 14.62
N GLY A 237 -22.31 5.16 15.70
CA GLY A 237 -23.75 5.13 15.62
C GLY A 237 -24.36 4.83 16.98
N ARG A 238 -25.70 4.81 17.01
CA ARG A 238 -26.41 4.24 18.15
C ARG A 238 -26.06 2.76 18.29
N SER A 239 -25.68 2.33 19.48
CA SER A 239 -25.38 0.92 19.78
C SER A 239 -25.94 0.53 21.13
N ALA A 240 -26.00 -0.78 21.42
CA ALA A 240 -26.41 -1.27 22.74
C ALA A 240 -25.49 -0.78 23.86
N SER A 241 -24.21 -0.54 23.57
CA SER A 241 -23.24 0.00 24.53
C SER A 241 -23.33 1.51 24.72
N ASN A 242 -24.00 2.23 23.82
CA ASN A 242 -24.22 3.68 23.88
C ASN A 242 -25.60 4.03 23.31
N PRO A 243 -26.69 3.67 24.02
CA PRO A 243 -28.04 3.83 23.49
C PRO A 243 -28.46 5.30 23.39
N ASP A 244 -27.87 6.17 24.19
CA ASP A 244 -28.27 7.58 24.34
C ASP A 244 -27.32 8.56 23.63
N ILE A 245 -26.40 8.05 22.79
CA ILE A 245 -25.50 8.92 22.04
C ILE A 245 -26.26 9.68 20.97
N GLY A 246 -26.11 11.01 20.97
CA GLY A 246 -26.66 11.88 19.92
C GLY A 246 -25.83 11.84 18.63
N GLU A 247 -26.41 12.29 17.52
CA GLU A 247 -25.74 12.31 16.22
C GLU A 247 -24.46 13.15 16.22
N TYR A 248 -24.49 14.31 16.90
CA TYR A 248 -23.33 15.20 17.03
C TYR A 248 -22.16 14.47 17.72
N ASP A 249 -22.41 13.88 18.88
CA ASP A 249 -21.38 13.16 19.65
C ASP A 249 -20.88 11.92 18.92
N ALA A 250 -21.75 11.23 18.19
CA ALA A 250 -21.35 10.08 17.38
C ALA A 250 -20.39 10.45 16.26
N ILE A 251 -20.55 11.63 15.65
CA ILE A 251 -19.61 12.18 14.67
C ILE A 251 -18.31 12.60 15.36
N LEU A 252 -18.37 13.22 16.54
CA LEU A 252 -17.17 13.61 17.28
C LEU A 252 -16.32 12.41 17.73
N ARG A 253 -16.93 11.25 18.00
CA ARG A 253 -16.20 10.00 18.23
C ARG A 253 -15.30 9.60 17.06
N VAL A 254 -15.61 10.05 15.84
CA VAL A 254 -14.72 9.85 14.69
C VAL A 254 -13.42 10.62 14.88
N ALA A 255 -13.50 11.90 15.26
CA ALA A 255 -12.32 12.70 15.53
C ALA A 255 -11.51 12.09 16.68
N ASP A 256 -12.16 11.68 17.77
CA ASP A 256 -11.48 11.11 18.93
C ASP A 256 -10.77 9.79 18.59
N ALA A 257 -11.43 8.93 17.79
CA ALA A 257 -10.83 7.68 17.33
C ALA A 257 -9.69 7.91 16.35
N PHE A 258 -9.84 8.83 15.41
CA PHE A 258 -8.77 9.19 14.48
C PHE A 258 -7.56 9.75 15.24
N VAL A 259 -7.78 10.67 16.19
CA VAL A 259 -6.72 11.24 17.03
C VAL A 259 -5.99 10.14 17.81
N ARG A 260 -6.74 9.26 18.49
CA ARG A 260 -6.14 8.15 19.26
C ARG A 260 -5.29 7.24 18.37
N ASP A 261 -5.80 6.84 17.22
CA ASP A 261 -5.11 5.93 16.32
C ASP A 261 -3.91 6.61 15.65
N TYR A 262 -4.02 7.90 15.31
CA TYR A 262 -2.92 8.73 14.79
C TYR A 262 -1.79 8.85 15.80
N LEU A 263 -2.09 9.16 17.06
CA LEU A 263 -1.07 9.28 18.12
C LEU A 263 -0.37 7.94 18.39
N LYS A 264 -1.11 6.83 18.31
CA LYS A 264 -0.53 5.49 18.44
C LYS A 264 0.39 5.15 17.26
N ALA A 265 0.08 5.60 16.05
CA ALA A 265 0.96 5.45 14.88
C ALA A 265 2.16 6.41 14.90
N ASN A 266 2.08 7.52 15.64
CA ASN A 266 3.07 8.61 15.65
C ASN A 266 3.50 8.98 17.09
N PRO A 267 4.22 8.11 17.82
CA PRO A 267 4.51 8.29 19.25
C PRO A 267 5.38 9.50 19.64
N GLY A 268 5.82 10.34 18.69
CA GLY A 268 6.53 11.60 18.95
C GLY A 268 5.76 12.88 18.62
N ALA A 269 4.55 12.78 18.03
CA ALA A 269 3.82 13.95 17.53
C ALA A 269 3.18 14.80 18.65
N GLY A 270 2.97 14.24 19.85
CA GLY A 270 2.28 14.90 20.96
C GLY A 270 3.15 15.69 21.94
N GLY A 271 4.46 15.85 21.69
CA GLY A 271 5.42 16.36 22.67
C GLY A 271 6.09 17.71 22.37
N GLY A 272 5.71 18.40 21.29
CA GLY A 272 6.34 19.66 20.87
C GLY A 272 5.38 20.85 20.95
N GLY A 273 5.05 21.29 22.16
CA GLY A 273 4.29 22.52 22.43
C GLY A 273 4.99 23.33 23.50
#